data_AF-A0A4Q8M4W3-F1
#
_entry.id   AF-A0A4Q8M4W3-F1
#
_cell.length_a   1.000
_cell.length_b   1.000
_cell.length_c   1.000
_cell.angle_alpha   90.00
_cell.angle_beta   90.00
_cell.angle_gamma   90.00
#
_symmetry.space_group_name_H-M   'P 1'
#
loop_
_entity.id
_entity.type
_entity.pdbx_description
1 polymer ?
#
loop_
_entity_poly.entity_id
_entity_poly.type
_entity_poly.pdbx_seq_one_letter_code
_entity_poly.pdbx_strand_id
1 'polypeptide(L)'
;MSVQFLITTIIDVPSRAVSGNGYLAGEAPAAPSDPASPDGRFRILNVPSRGRVMVFERGTTVCVASVLTAADGTWRVPYLDTSLPFTVIGYDDSGAQNAAIQDWVYPVPAP
;
A
#
# COMPACT_ATOMS: atom_id res chain seq x y z
N MET A 1 -9.46 -15.05 -19.53
CA MET A 1 -9.48 -14.37 -18.23
C MET A 1 -8.27 -13.45 -18.22
N SER A 2 -8.46 -12.14 -18.43
CA SER A 2 -7.36 -11.20 -18.62
C SER A 2 -6.81 -10.80 -17.26
N VAL A 3 -5.54 -11.11 -16.98
CA VAL A 3 -4.84 -10.61 -15.79
C VAL A 3 -4.52 -9.15 -16.07
N GLN A 4 -5.30 -8.26 -15.47
CA GLN A 4 -5.09 -6.82 -15.57
C GLN A 4 -3.94 -6.47 -14.63
N PHE A 5 -2.73 -6.33 -15.18
CA PHE A 5 -1.59 -5.83 -14.43
C PHE A 5 -1.92 -4.40 -13.98
N LEU A 6 -2.11 -4.22 -12.68
CA LEU A 6 -2.16 -2.92 -12.02
C LEU A 6 -0.91 -2.14 -12.45
N ILE A 7 -1.09 -0.91 -12.94
CA ILE A 7 0.02 0.01 -13.18
C ILE A 7 0.61 0.36 -11.81
N THR A 8 1.63 -0.38 -11.39
CA THR A 8 2.54 0.01 -10.32
C THR A 8 3.57 0.91 -10.95
N THR A 9 3.43 2.22 -10.80
CA THR A 9 4.56 3.11 -11.06
C THR A 9 5.41 3.12 -9.80
N ILE A 10 6.48 2.31 -9.82
CA ILE A 10 7.64 2.62 -8.98
C ILE A 10 8.17 3.94 -9.54
N ILE A 11 8.17 4.99 -8.72
CA ILE A 11 8.71 6.28 -9.14
C ILE A 11 10.21 6.05 -9.28
N ASP A 12 10.77 6.32 -10.47
CA ASP A 12 12.14 6.02 -10.86
C ASP A 12 13.14 6.92 -10.11
N VAL A 13 13.22 6.72 -8.80
CA VAL A 13 14.21 7.31 -7.91
C VAL A 13 15.13 6.17 -7.52
N PRO A 14 16.42 6.18 -7.90
CA PRO A 14 17.36 5.18 -7.42
C PRO A 14 17.41 5.29 -5.91
N SER A 15 16.72 4.37 -5.24
CA SER A 15 16.57 4.36 -3.80
C SER A 15 16.74 2.93 -3.31
N ARG A 16 17.54 2.78 -2.25
CA ARG A 16 17.69 1.52 -1.53
C ARG A 16 16.34 0.93 -1.12
N ALA A 17 15.34 1.78 -0.93
CA ALA A 17 13.99 1.40 -0.53
C ALA A 17 13.30 0.42 -1.50
N VAL A 18 13.64 0.41 -2.79
CA VAL A 18 12.99 -0.42 -3.84
C VAL A 18 13.90 -1.54 -4.39
N SER A 19 14.89 -1.99 -3.61
CA SER A 19 15.82 -3.05 -4.00
C SER A 19 15.78 -4.28 -3.07
N GLY A 20 14.72 -4.43 -2.28
CA GLY A 20 14.60 -5.50 -1.29
C GLY A 20 13.76 -6.70 -1.76
N ASN A 21 13.52 -7.63 -0.84
CA ASN A 21 12.64 -8.79 -1.05
C ASN A 21 11.34 -8.70 -0.24
N GLY A 22 11.04 -7.55 0.38
CA GLY A 22 9.83 -7.34 1.16
C GLY A 22 8.66 -6.86 0.32
N TYR A 23 7.47 -6.88 0.92
CA TYR A 23 6.29 -6.25 0.36
C TYR A 23 5.45 -5.57 1.44
N LEU A 24 4.73 -4.53 1.04
CA LEU A 24 3.61 -3.97 1.79
C LEU A 24 2.32 -4.24 1.03
N ALA A 25 1.23 -4.48 1.76
CA ALA A 25 -0.06 -4.75 1.18
C ALA A 25 -1.19 -4.32 2.11
N GLY A 26 -2.33 -4.02 1.49
CA GLY A 26 -3.60 -3.85 2.17
C GLY A 26 -4.48 -5.05 1.91
N GLU A 27 -4.38 -6.05 2.77
CA GLU A 27 -5.15 -7.29 2.63
C GLU A 27 -6.48 -7.19 3.37
N ALA A 28 -7.45 -8.00 2.92
CA ALA A 28 -8.67 -8.23 3.67
C ALA A 28 -8.35 -8.87 5.04
N PRO A 29 -9.21 -8.66 6.05
CA PRO A 29 -9.01 -9.26 7.36
C PRO A 29 -9.03 -10.78 7.25
N ALA A 30 -8.07 -11.44 7.91
CA ALA A 30 -7.97 -12.90 7.90
C ALA A 30 -9.19 -13.57 8.55
N ALA A 31 -9.84 -12.89 9.50
CA ALA A 31 -11.07 -13.33 10.15
C ALA A 31 -12.18 -12.27 9.99
N PRO A 32 -12.94 -12.24 8.87
CA PRO A 32 -13.92 -11.19 8.59
C PRO A 32 -15.05 -11.07 9.61
N SER A 33 -15.34 -12.14 10.36
CA SER A 33 -16.33 -12.17 11.44
C SER A 33 -15.82 -11.59 12.75
N ASP A 34 -14.51 -11.39 12.89
CA ASP A 34 -13.89 -10.76 14.06
C ASP A 34 -13.67 -9.26 13.78
N PRO A 35 -14.40 -8.35 14.44
CA PRO A 35 -14.23 -6.91 14.26
C PRO A 35 -12.83 -6.40 14.62
N ALA A 36 -12.05 -7.17 15.41
CA ALA A 36 -10.68 -6.82 15.78
C ALA A 36 -9.65 -7.29 14.75
N SER A 37 -10.05 -8.10 13.75
CA SER A 37 -9.14 -8.57 12.71
C SER A 37 -8.65 -7.36 11.88
N PRO A 38 -7.34 -7.11 11.79
CA PRO A 38 -6.81 -5.97 11.05
C PRO A 38 -7.24 -6.00 9.58
N ASP A 39 -7.79 -4.89 9.10
CA ASP A 39 -8.14 -4.71 7.69
C ASP A 39 -7.24 -3.64 7.09
N GLY A 40 -6.37 -4.05 6.15
CA GLY A 40 -5.40 -3.16 5.52
C GLY A 40 -5.90 -2.50 4.23
N ARG A 41 -7.14 -2.79 3.81
CA ARG A 41 -7.69 -2.30 2.54
C ARG A 41 -7.84 -0.79 2.53
N PHE A 42 -7.72 -0.19 1.36
CA PHE A 42 -8.11 1.20 1.16
C PHE A 42 -9.62 1.34 1.31
N ARG A 43 -10.04 2.35 2.08
CA ARG A 43 -11.44 2.63 2.40
C ARG A 43 -11.75 4.11 2.28
N ILE A 44 -12.94 4.42 1.82
CA ILE A 44 -13.54 5.77 1.86
C ILE A 44 -14.74 5.67 2.78
N LEU A 45 -14.79 6.49 3.84
CA LEU A 45 -15.85 6.45 4.84
C LEU A 45 -16.13 5.03 5.36
N ASN A 46 -15.07 4.28 5.66
CA ASN A 46 -15.09 2.88 6.10
C ASN A 46 -15.62 1.85 5.09
N VAL A 47 -15.87 2.23 3.84
CA VAL A 47 -16.25 1.32 2.76
C VAL A 47 -15.02 0.98 1.91
N PRO A 48 -14.65 -0.30 1.75
CA PRO A 48 -13.58 -0.70 0.85
C PRO A 48 -13.85 -0.18 -0.55
N SER A 49 -12.87 0.52 -1.13
CA SER A 49 -13.07 1.33 -2.33
C SER A 49 -11.87 1.27 -3.26
N ARG A 50 -12.05 1.72 -4.49
CA ARG A 50 -10.93 1.99 -5.40
C ARG A 50 -10.34 3.37 -5.12
N GLY A 51 -9.02 3.48 -5.06
CA GLY A 51 -8.30 4.74 -4.93
C GLY A 51 -6.79 4.55 -5.02
N ARG A 52 -6.03 5.62 -4.81
CA ARG A 52 -4.58 5.59 -4.97
C ARG A 52 -3.89 5.43 -3.62
N VAL A 53 -2.96 4.49 -3.53
CA VAL A 53 -2.07 4.31 -2.39
C VAL A 53 -0.68 4.76 -2.77
N MET A 54 -0.11 5.64 -1.96
CA MET A 54 1.26 6.12 -2.08
C MET A 54 2.07 5.59 -0.90
N VAL A 55 3.25 5.06 -1.20
CA VAL A 55 4.19 4.54 -0.21
C VAL A 55 5.41 5.45 -0.17
N PHE A 56 5.78 5.86 1.03
CA PHE A 56 6.91 6.75 1.28
C PHE A 56 7.92 6.06 2.19
N GLU A 57 9.20 6.12 1.84
CA GLU A 57 10.26 5.75 2.79
C GLU A 57 10.29 6.79 3.91
N ARG A 58 10.18 6.35 5.17
CA ARG A 58 9.81 7.23 6.28
C ARG A 58 10.88 8.27 6.61
N GLY A 59 12.15 7.92 6.48
CA GLY A 59 13.28 8.77 6.85
C GLY A 59 13.53 9.92 5.88
N THR A 60 13.40 9.66 4.59
CA THR A 60 13.64 10.65 3.50
C THR A 60 12.36 11.26 2.94
N THR A 61 11.20 10.68 3.28
CA THR A 61 9.88 11.03 2.72
C THR A 61 9.77 10.92 1.20
N VAL A 62 10.71 10.23 0.55
CA VAL A 62 10.65 9.91 -0.87
C VAL A 62 9.49 8.97 -1.12
N CYS A 63 8.62 9.34 -2.07
CA CYS A 63 7.57 8.43 -2.56
C CYS A 63 8.22 7.38 -3.46
N VAL A 64 8.14 6.11 -3.04
CA VAL A 64 8.78 4.99 -3.72
C VAL A 64 7.80 4.21 -4.60
N ALA A 65 6.50 4.33 -4.34
CA ALA A 65 5.47 3.69 -5.13
C ALA A 65 4.16 4.47 -5.11
N SER A 66 3.46 4.45 -6.25
CA SER A 66 2.06 4.83 -6.36
C SER A 66 1.28 3.71 -7.06
N VAL A 67 0.29 3.15 -6.36
CA VAL A 67 -0.53 2.04 -6.87
C VAL A 67 -2.01 2.40 -6.81
N LEU A 68 -2.76 2.03 -7.83
CA LEU A 68 -4.21 2.12 -7.82
C LEU A 68 -4.76 0.84 -7.21
N THR A 69 -5.56 0.90 -6.15
CA THR A 69 -6.13 -0.28 -5.50
C THR A 69 -7.11 -1.03 -6.42
N ALA A 70 -7.39 -2.28 -6.08
CA ALA A 70 -8.51 -3.01 -6.65
C ALA A 70 -9.86 -2.43 -6.19
N ALA A 71 -10.95 -2.86 -6.82
CA ALA A 71 -12.30 -2.39 -6.50
C ALA A 71 -12.72 -2.73 -5.05
N ASP A 72 -12.17 -3.79 -4.48
CA ASP A 72 -12.38 -4.20 -3.09
C ASP A 72 -11.44 -3.51 -2.10
N GLY A 73 -10.61 -2.56 -2.55
CA GLY A 73 -9.65 -1.84 -1.72
C GLY A 73 -8.32 -2.55 -1.48
N THR A 74 -8.10 -3.75 -2.03
CA THR A 74 -6.82 -4.44 -1.89
C THR A 74 -5.72 -3.79 -2.73
N TRP A 75 -4.47 -3.87 -2.25
CA TRP A 75 -3.29 -3.30 -2.93
C TRP A 75 -2.00 -3.99 -2.48
N ARG A 76 -0.96 -3.91 -3.31
CA ARG A 76 0.36 -4.50 -3.03
C ARG A 76 1.49 -3.69 -3.66
N VAL A 77 2.59 -3.55 -2.91
CA VAL A 77 3.86 -2.97 -3.38
C VAL A 77 4.98 -3.96 -3.06
N PRO A 78 5.59 -4.62 -4.07
CA PRO A 78 6.70 -5.54 -3.90
C PRO A 78 8.06 -4.84 -3.87
N TYR A 79 9.12 -5.63 -3.63
CA TYR A 79 10.54 -5.27 -3.74
C TYR A 79 11.04 -4.20 -2.75
N LEU A 80 10.38 -4.09 -1.60
CA LEU A 80 10.75 -3.13 -0.57
C LEU A 80 11.87 -3.67 0.33
N ASP A 81 12.80 -2.82 0.73
CA ASP A 81 13.82 -3.15 1.74
C ASP A 81 13.16 -3.39 3.11
N THR A 82 13.25 -4.62 3.62
CA THR A 82 12.64 -5.06 4.89
C THR A 82 13.26 -4.42 6.13
N SER A 83 14.41 -3.75 5.99
CA SER A 83 15.11 -3.06 7.08
C SER A 83 14.72 -1.58 7.21
N LEU A 84 13.89 -1.05 6.31
CA LEU A 84 13.46 0.34 6.31
C LEU A 84 11.97 0.47 6.71
N PRO A 85 11.61 1.49 7.51
CA PRO A 85 10.22 1.80 7.79
C PRO A 85 9.59 2.67 6.69
N PHE A 86 8.30 2.50 6.49
CA PHE A 86 7.51 3.23 5.49
C PHE A 86 6.26 3.86 6.09
N THR A 87 5.74 4.87 5.38
CA THR A 87 4.39 5.42 5.59
C THR A 87 3.56 5.15 4.34
N VAL A 88 2.31 4.76 4.56
CA VAL A 88 1.35 4.44 3.50
C VAL A 88 0.16 5.40 3.60
N ILE A 89 -0.08 6.16 2.55
CA ILE A 89 -1.17 7.14 2.48
C ILE A 89 -2.08 6.77 1.32
N GLY A 90 -3.37 6.66 1.62
CA GLY A 90 -4.43 6.53 0.62
C GLY A 90 -5.00 7.89 0.24
N TYR A 91 -5.31 8.07 -1.04
CA TYR A 91 -5.98 9.23 -1.61
C TYR A 91 -7.12 8.76 -2.51
N ASP A 92 -8.25 9.46 -2.50
CA ASP A 92 -9.20 9.31 -3.59
C ASP A 92 -8.71 10.06 -4.85
N ASP A 93 -9.20 9.67 -6.03
CA ASP A 93 -8.77 10.30 -7.29
C ASP A 93 -9.26 11.76 -7.43
N SER A 94 -10.17 12.21 -6.56
CA SER A 94 -10.59 13.62 -6.45
C SER A 94 -9.70 14.47 -5.54
N GLY A 95 -8.76 13.86 -4.79
CA GLY A 95 -7.99 14.53 -3.74
C GLY A 95 -8.82 15.05 -2.57
N ALA A 96 -10.08 14.62 -2.44
CA ALA A 96 -11.02 15.08 -1.42
C ALA A 96 -10.89 14.32 -0.09
N GLN A 97 -10.32 13.11 -0.15
CA GLN A 97 -10.09 12.25 1.01
C GLN A 97 -8.65 11.78 1.04
N ASN A 98 -8.02 11.87 2.21
CA ASN A 98 -6.74 11.24 2.50
C ASN A 98 -6.84 10.46 3.81
N ALA A 99 -6.27 9.26 3.83
CA ALA A 99 -6.18 8.43 5.02
C ALA A 99 -4.75 7.93 5.19
N ALA A 100 -4.18 8.11 6.38
CA ALA A 100 -3.02 7.31 6.77
C ALA A 100 -3.50 5.86 6.93
N ILE A 101 -3.08 4.99 6.01
CA ILE A 101 -3.47 3.58 6.04
C ILE A 101 -2.56 2.83 7.03
N GLN A 102 -1.26 3.08 6.94
CA GLN A 102 -0.23 2.49 7.81
C GLN A 102 0.87 3.52 8.07
N ASP A 103 1.35 3.61 9.31
CA ASP A 103 2.51 4.43 9.66
C ASP A 103 3.51 3.57 10.45
N TRP A 104 4.79 3.90 10.30
CA TRP A 104 5.91 3.16 10.90
C TRP A 104 5.85 1.65 10.60
N VAL A 105 5.53 1.29 9.35
CA VAL A 105 5.37 -0.12 8.95
C VAL A 105 6.62 -0.64 8.26
N TYR A 106 7.02 -1.87 8.59
CA TYR A 106 8.10 -2.59 7.92
C TYR A 106 7.50 -3.58 6.90
N PRO A 107 8.11 -3.73 5.70
CA PRO A 107 7.67 -4.72 4.74
C PRO A 107 7.71 -6.14 5.30
N VAL A 108 6.71 -6.93 4.97
CA VAL A 108 6.71 -8.37 5.23
C VAL A 108 7.70 -9.01 4.24
N PRO A 109 8.62 -9.89 4.68
CA PRO A 109 9.45 -10.64 3.75
C PRO A 109 8.58 -11.41 2.74
N ALA A 110 8.88 -11.29 1.45
CA ALA A 110 8.24 -12.16 0.46
C ALA A 110 8.70 -13.61 0.71
N PRO A 111 7.81 -14.60 0.49
CA PRO A 111 8.17 -16.02 0.55
C PRO A 111 9.24 -16.41 -0.49
#